data_AF-A0A4U3MMI0-F1
#
_entry.id   AF-A0A4U3MMI0-F1
#
_cell.length_a   1.000
_cell.length_b   1.000
_cell.length_c   1.000
_cell.angle_alpha   90.00
_cell.angle_beta   90.00
_cell.angle_gamma   90.00
#
_symmetry.space_group_name_H-M   'P 1'
#
loop_
_entity.id
_entity.type
_entity.pdbx_description
1 polymer ?
#
loop_
_entity_poly.entity_id
_entity_poly.type
_entity_poly.pdbx_seq_one_letter_code
_entity_poly.pdbx_strand_id
1 'polypeptide(L)'
;MRELVGRLAALDPDASAAVQVIAYFDRLAEGRAGLEATVRGVAVLAGCAARLIDEERGVFLRVLADGHRDDHPDDADSDDWPRKRSGDVVLVLEKLGSPSPVDLMVLERGVALARDVLDRTRGRAPDPALVELVVDASAGETARLHAAKRLRLGDRARAIALPDGVVLVEPHGEARHPLGSVRAGVGPFVPVGRLPKSYADAKVALRFADDVLGPRVVRFDELGGLAAVAAAIGPGAAPSPDVVTVGGLPAWALETLHAVVTSTSLRTAATHLTLHHSTLVDRLTRAEQLLGWEVRGPEGRFRLQLAFALRRLHAHPE
;
A
#
# COMPACT_ATOMS: atom_id res chain seq x y z
N MET A 1 -5.03 -33.46 28.59
CA MET A 1 -4.21 -32.23 28.60
C MET A 1 -4.18 -31.52 29.96
N ARG A 2 -5.32 -31.24 30.60
CA ARG A 2 -5.37 -30.51 31.89
C ARG A 2 -4.58 -31.13 33.05
N GLU A 3 -4.61 -32.45 33.24
CA GLU A 3 -3.78 -33.14 34.25
C GLU A 3 -2.28 -33.05 33.97
N LEU A 4 -1.88 -32.98 32.70
CA LEU A 4 -0.47 -32.89 32.29
C LEU A 4 0.08 -31.48 32.57
N VAL A 5 -0.70 -30.44 32.29
CA VAL A 5 -0.38 -29.03 32.58
C VAL A 5 -0.24 -28.79 34.09
N GLY A 6 -1.12 -29.38 34.91
CA GLY A 6 -1.04 -29.26 36.37
C GLY A 6 0.21 -29.90 36.97
N ARG A 7 0.67 -31.04 36.44
CA ARG A 7 1.92 -31.69 36.87
C ARG A 7 3.17 -30.97 36.36
N LEU A 8 3.13 -30.38 35.15
CA LEU A 8 4.22 -29.58 34.59
C LEU A 8 4.40 -28.23 35.30
N ALA A 9 3.31 -27.55 35.70
CA ALA A 9 3.40 -26.27 36.41
C ALA A 9 4.17 -26.35 37.74
N ALA A 10 4.17 -27.52 38.39
CA ALA A 10 4.91 -27.77 39.62
C ALA A 10 6.41 -28.07 39.39
N LEU A 11 6.81 -28.38 38.15
CA LEU A 11 8.18 -28.77 37.76
C LEU A 11 8.88 -27.68 36.96
N ASP A 12 8.18 -27.06 36.02
CA ASP A 12 8.68 -26.00 35.14
C ASP A 12 7.51 -25.09 34.71
N PRO A 13 7.38 -23.90 35.32
CA PRO A 13 6.34 -22.93 34.99
C PRO A 13 6.39 -22.45 33.53
N ASP A 14 7.58 -22.34 32.93
CA ASP A 14 7.75 -21.86 31.56
C ASP A 14 7.30 -22.94 30.56
N ALA A 15 7.63 -24.21 30.83
CA ALA A 15 7.14 -25.32 30.04
C ALA A 15 5.61 -25.46 30.12
N SER A 16 5.02 -25.23 31.30
CA SER A 16 3.57 -25.20 31.47
C SER A 16 2.92 -24.08 30.65
N ALA A 17 3.49 -22.87 30.68
CA ALA A 17 3.00 -21.74 29.90
C ALA A 17 3.10 -22.00 28.38
N ALA A 18 4.20 -22.59 27.91
CA ALA A 18 4.36 -22.97 26.51
C ALA A 18 3.28 -23.96 26.04
N VAL A 19 2.96 -24.97 26.85
CA VAL A 19 1.87 -25.92 26.54
C VAL A 19 0.51 -25.23 26.48
N GLN A 20 0.27 -24.24 27.34
CA GLN A 20 -0.98 -23.46 27.30
C GLN A 20 -1.10 -22.60 26.03
N VAL A 21 0.01 -21.99 25.58
CA VAL A 21 0.07 -21.23 24.32
C VAL A 21 -0.25 -22.15 23.14
N ILE A 22 0.39 -23.32 23.07
CA ILE A 22 0.12 -24.31 22.00
C ILE A 22 -1.35 -24.69 21.99
N ALA A 23 -1.90 -25.09 23.14
CA ALA A 23 -3.30 -25.47 23.27
C ALA A 23 -4.29 -24.34 22.92
N TYR A 24 -3.90 -23.08 23.15
CA TYR A 24 -4.71 -21.92 22.79
C TYR A 24 -4.77 -21.73 21.26
N PHE A 25 -3.61 -21.72 20.59
CA PHE A 25 -3.56 -21.56 19.13
C PHE A 25 -4.13 -22.77 18.38
N ASP A 26 -4.00 -23.98 18.93
CA ASP A 26 -4.65 -25.17 18.37
C ASP A 26 -6.18 -25.03 18.39
N ARG A 27 -6.76 -24.53 19.50
CA ARG A 27 -8.21 -24.24 19.55
C ARG A 27 -8.63 -23.16 18.55
N LEU A 28 -7.81 -22.11 18.36
CA LEU A 28 -8.08 -21.10 17.33
C LEU A 28 -8.02 -21.69 15.92
N ALA A 29 -7.06 -22.57 15.66
CA ALA A 29 -6.92 -23.27 14.39
C ALA A 29 -8.12 -24.19 14.11
N GLU A 30 -8.48 -25.04 15.07
CA GLU A 30 -9.65 -25.94 15.04
C GLU A 30 -10.96 -25.16 14.82
N GLY A 31 -11.12 -24.04 15.54
CA GLY A 31 -12.28 -23.15 15.43
C GLY A 31 -12.29 -22.28 14.17
N ARG A 32 -11.27 -22.38 13.30
CA ARG A 32 -11.10 -21.55 12.10
C ARG A 32 -11.18 -20.05 12.40
N ALA A 33 -10.55 -19.61 13.48
CA ALA A 33 -10.51 -18.22 13.88
C ALA A 33 -9.90 -17.32 12.78
N GLY A 34 -10.42 -16.10 12.67
CA GLY A 34 -9.93 -15.10 11.73
C GLY A 34 -8.61 -14.44 12.17
N LEU A 35 -8.09 -13.56 11.32
CA LEU A 35 -6.80 -12.90 11.54
C LEU A 35 -6.78 -12.05 12.81
N GLU A 36 -7.86 -11.30 13.06
CA GLU A 36 -7.98 -10.46 14.25
C GLU A 36 -7.98 -11.26 15.55
N ALA A 37 -8.69 -12.38 15.60
CA ALA A 37 -8.69 -13.27 16.76
C ALA A 37 -7.30 -13.88 17.00
N THR A 38 -6.55 -14.15 15.93
CA THR A 38 -5.17 -14.65 16.00
C THR A 38 -4.24 -13.60 16.61
N VAL A 39 -4.23 -12.37 16.10
CA VAL A 39 -3.37 -11.27 16.60
C VAL A 39 -3.80 -10.83 18.00
N ARG A 40 -5.09 -10.85 18.31
CA ARG A 40 -5.60 -10.64 19.68
C ARG A 40 -5.07 -11.69 20.65
N GLY A 41 -5.05 -12.96 20.24
CA GLY A 41 -4.46 -14.03 21.03
C GLY A 41 -2.98 -13.78 21.33
N VAL A 42 -2.23 -13.29 20.33
CA VAL A 42 -0.82 -12.91 20.47
C VAL A 42 -0.66 -11.78 21.51
N ALA A 43 -1.41 -10.69 21.35
CA ALA A 43 -1.29 -9.52 22.22
C ALA A 43 -1.65 -9.84 23.69
N VAL A 44 -2.74 -10.59 23.91
CA VAL A 44 -3.22 -10.95 25.24
C VAL A 44 -2.28 -11.92 25.94
N LEU A 45 -1.73 -12.92 25.22
CA LEU A 45 -0.82 -13.90 25.82
C LEU A 45 0.58 -13.32 26.10
N ALA A 46 1.05 -12.38 25.27
CA ALA A 46 2.33 -11.69 25.48
C ALA A 46 2.23 -10.51 26.46
N GLY A 47 1.00 -10.04 26.76
CA GLY A 47 0.74 -8.90 27.62
C GLY A 47 1.23 -7.56 27.07
N CYS A 48 1.35 -7.44 25.74
CA CYS A 48 1.82 -6.24 25.05
C CYS A 48 1.12 -6.09 23.70
N ALA A 49 1.24 -4.94 23.04
CA ALA A 49 0.66 -4.75 21.72
C ALA A 49 1.35 -5.65 20.67
N ALA A 50 0.58 -6.18 19.73
CA ALA A 50 1.05 -7.03 18.66
C ALA A 50 0.66 -6.46 17.30
N ARG A 51 1.61 -6.46 16.36
CA ARG A 51 1.40 -6.08 14.96
C ARG A 51 1.54 -7.31 14.07
N LEU A 52 0.66 -7.40 13.07
CA LEU A 52 0.79 -8.31 11.95
C LEU A 52 0.90 -7.49 10.68
N ILE A 53 1.94 -7.80 9.90
CA ILE A 53 2.29 -7.12 8.66
C ILE A 53 2.45 -8.19 7.59
N ASP A 54 1.76 -8.02 6.46
CA ASP A 54 1.97 -8.79 5.24
C ASP A 54 2.10 -7.78 4.09
N GLU A 55 3.34 -7.51 3.68
CA GLU A 55 3.64 -6.52 2.66
C GLU A 55 3.14 -6.95 1.27
N GLU A 56 3.18 -8.25 0.98
CA GLU A 56 2.69 -8.82 -0.28
C GLU A 56 1.18 -8.61 -0.44
N ARG A 57 0.42 -8.79 0.65
CA ARG A 57 -1.04 -8.70 0.67
C ARG A 57 -1.56 -7.34 1.15
N GLY A 58 -0.67 -6.39 1.50
CA GLY A 58 -1.03 -5.07 2.05
C GLY A 58 -1.77 -5.12 3.39
N VAL A 59 -1.63 -6.21 4.16
CA VAL A 59 -2.35 -6.38 5.42
C VAL A 59 -1.54 -5.77 6.56
N PHE A 60 -2.15 -4.84 7.29
CA PHE A 60 -1.65 -4.34 8.56
C PHE A 60 -2.74 -4.47 9.62
N LEU A 61 -2.40 -5.05 10.76
CA LEU A 61 -3.31 -5.18 11.90
C LEU A 61 -2.52 -5.01 13.19
N ARG A 62 -2.94 -4.08 14.04
CA ARG A 62 -2.41 -3.87 15.39
C ARG A 62 -3.49 -4.16 16.43
N VAL A 63 -3.12 -4.88 17.49
CA VAL A 63 -3.99 -5.16 18.64
C VAL A 63 -3.22 -4.85 19.93
N LEU A 64 -3.83 -4.08 20.82
CA LEU A 64 -3.27 -3.70 22.11
C LEU A 64 -3.31 -4.84 23.12
N ALA A 65 -2.59 -4.70 24.24
CA ALA A 65 -2.48 -5.73 25.28
C ALA A 65 -3.83 -6.13 25.93
N ASP A 66 -4.81 -5.23 25.91
CA ASP A 66 -6.19 -5.48 26.38
C ASP A 66 -7.07 -6.21 25.36
N GLY A 67 -6.52 -6.50 24.17
CA GLY A 67 -7.21 -7.17 23.07
C GLY A 67 -8.05 -6.26 22.19
N HIS A 68 -8.02 -4.94 22.40
CA HIS A 68 -8.67 -3.98 21.51
C HIS A 68 -7.81 -3.70 20.29
N ARG A 69 -8.46 -3.71 19.12
CA ARG A 69 -7.85 -3.31 17.85
C ARG A 69 -7.57 -1.82 17.87
N ASP A 70 -6.40 -1.44 17.39
CA ASP A 70 -6.04 -0.05 17.17
C ASP A 70 -5.70 0.15 15.69
N ASP A 71 -6.43 1.05 15.03
CA ASP A 71 -6.26 1.38 13.63
C ASP A 71 -5.34 2.60 13.41
N HIS A 72 -4.79 3.19 14.48
CA HIS A 72 -3.84 4.28 14.34
C HIS A 72 -2.45 3.75 13.94
N PRO A 73 -1.85 4.26 12.85
CA PRO A 73 -0.44 4.02 12.58
C PRO A 73 0.37 4.80 13.61
N ASP A 74 0.93 4.08 14.57
CA ASP A 74 1.89 4.65 15.51
C ASP A 74 3.27 4.59 14.85
N ASP A 75 3.85 5.77 14.55
CA ASP A 75 5.13 5.93 13.83
C ASP A 75 6.34 5.39 14.60
N ALA A 76 6.15 4.97 15.85
CA ALA A 76 7.14 4.20 16.59
C ALA A 76 7.17 2.77 16.04
N ASP A 77 7.96 2.52 15.00
CA ASP A 77 8.49 1.19 14.70
C ASP A 77 9.93 1.14 15.20
N SER A 78 10.23 0.18 16.07
CA SER A 78 11.57 -0.03 16.62
C SER A 78 12.16 -1.33 16.10
N ASP A 79 13.35 -1.27 15.52
CA ASP A 79 14.06 -2.46 15.05
C ASP A 79 14.37 -3.47 16.17
N ASP A 80 14.36 -3.02 17.42
CA ASP A 80 14.66 -3.82 18.60
C ASP A 80 13.48 -4.68 19.10
N TRP A 81 12.30 -4.52 18.51
CA TRP A 81 11.11 -5.26 18.94
C TRP A 81 11.14 -6.74 18.50
N PRO A 82 10.78 -7.68 19.41
CA PRO A 82 10.70 -9.10 19.08
C PRO A 82 9.79 -9.37 17.89
N ARG A 83 10.32 -10.06 16.88
CA ARG A 83 9.60 -10.34 15.63
C ARG A 83 9.83 -11.76 15.14
N LYS A 84 8.83 -12.32 14.46
CA LYS A 84 8.93 -13.61 13.78
C LYS A 84 8.29 -13.50 12.40
N ARG A 85 8.95 -14.11 11.41
CA ARG A 85 8.50 -14.15 10.02
C ARG A 85 8.16 -15.59 9.61
N SER A 86 7.11 -15.75 8.80
CA SER A 86 6.79 -16.98 8.08
C SER A 86 6.32 -16.63 6.67
N GLY A 87 7.18 -16.84 5.66
CA GLY A 87 6.95 -16.27 4.32
C GLY A 87 6.98 -14.75 4.39
N ASP A 88 5.98 -14.10 3.80
CA ASP A 88 5.84 -12.63 3.76
C ASP A 88 5.10 -12.06 4.98
N VAL A 89 4.57 -12.94 5.85
CA VAL A 89 3.87 -12.55 7.07
C VAL A 89 4.88 -12.33 8.19
N VAL A 90 4.84 -11.15 8.80
CA VAL A 90 5.64 -10.75 9.96
C VAL A 90 4.71 -10.44 11.12
N LEU A 91 5.03 -11.01 12.28
CA LEU A 91 4.37 -10.74 13.54
C LEU A 91 5.40 -10.08 14.48
N VAL A 92 5.03 -8.96 15.09
CA VAL A 92 5.90 -8.12 15.95
C VAL A 92 5.21 -7.89 17.29
N LEU A 93 5.98 -7.93 18.38
CA LEU A 93 5.54 -7.54 19.72
C LEU A 93 6.15 -6.18 20.08
N GLU A 94 5.32 -5.20 20.43
CA GLU A 94 5.76 -3.84 20.83
C GLU A 94 6.28 -3.86 22.26
N LYS A 95 7.43 -4.52 22.46
CA LYS A 95 8.00 -4.79 23.77
C LYS A 95 9.48 -4.46 23.78
N LEU A 96 9.90 -3.67 24.77
CA LEU A 96 11.30 -3.37 25.02
C LEU A 96 11.92 -4.46 25.91
N GLY A 97 13.15 -4.88 25.58
CA GLY A 97 13.91 -5.89 26.31
C GLY A 97 13.84 -7.29 25.70
N SER A 98 14.55 -8.24 26.32
CA SER A 98 14.67 -9.60 25.80
C SER A 98 13.33 -10.35 25.86
N PRO A 99 12.92 -11.04 24.77
CA PRO A 99 11.70 -11.83 24.77
C PRO A 99 11.79 -13.01 25.73
N SER A 100 10.71 -13.27 26.47
CA SER A 100 10.55 -14.47 27.30
C SER A 100 10.34 -15.72 26.43
N PRO A 101 10.51 -16.94 26.98
CA PRO A 101 10.16 -18.17 26.26
C PRO A 101 8.70 -18.21 25.78
N VAL A 102 7.79 -17.62 26.56
CA VAL A 102 6.37 -17.48 26.18
C VAL A 102 6.21 -16.55 24.99
N ASP A 103 6.89 -15.40 24.96
CA ASP A 103 6.84 -14.46 23.83
C ASP A 103 7.30 -15.14 22.53
N LEU A 104 8.39 -15.92 22.60
CA LEU A 104 8.91 -16.67 21.45
C LEU A 104 7.92 -17.72 20.96
N MET A 105 7.29 -18.46 21.87
CA MET A 105 6.29 -19.47 21.54
C MET A 105 5.02 -18.85 20.95
N VAL A 106 4.54 -17.75 21.52
CA VAL A 106 3.38 -17.00 21.01
C VAL A 106 3.66 -16.46 19.61
N LEU A 107 4.85 -15.90 19.38
CA LEU A 107 5.27 -15.43 18.06
C LEU A 107 5.32 -16.58 17.04
N GLU A 108 5.90 -17.73 17.41
CA GLU A 108 6.01 -18.90 16.55
C GLU A 108 4.63 -19.48 16.16
N ARG A 109 3.76 -19.72 17.15
CA ARG A 109 2.41 -20.26 16.90
C ARG A 109 1.52 -19.24 16.20
N GLY A 110 1.62 -17.97 16.60
CA GLY A 110 0.83 -16.87 16.06
C GLY A 110 1.11 -16.61 14.58
N VAL A 111 2.39 -16.52 14.18
CA VAL A 111 2.73 -16.28 12.77
C VAL A 111 2.38 -17.48 11.88
N ALA A 112 2.52 -18.71 12.39
CA ALA A 112 2.12 -19.91 11.67
C ALA A 112 0.61 -19.94 11.41
N LEU A 113 -0.21 -19.70 12.45
CA LEU A 113 -1.67 -19.65 12.28
C LEU A 113 -2.09 -18.47 11.41
N ALA A 114 -1.47 -17.29 11.56
CA ALA A 114 -1.78 -16.12 10.73
C ALA A 114 -1.48 -16.41 9.25
N ARG A 115 -0.36 -17.05 8.94
CA ARG A 115 -0.06 -17.53 7.60
C ARG A 115 -1.10 -18.53 7.12
N ASP A 116 -1.48 -19.52 7.91
CA ASP A 116 -2.53 -20.48 7.52
C ASP A 116 -3.89 -19.81 7.30
N VAL A 117 -4.24 -18.78 8.08
CA VAL A 117 -5.45 -17.96 7.85
C VAL A 117 -5.33 -17.21 6.53
N LEU A 118 -4.20 -16.56 6.27
CA LEU A 118 -3.94 -15.79 5.05
C LEU A 118 -3.83 -16.67 3.79
N ASP A 119 -3.28 -17.87 3.91
CA ASP A 119 -3.19 -18.86 2.84
C ASP A 119 -4.55 -19.52 2.57
N ARG A 120 -5.36 -19.76 3.59
CA ARG A 120 -6.77 -20.21 3.41
C ARG A 120 -7.64 -19.12 2.78
N THR A 121 -7.41 -17.85 3.10
CA THR A 121 -8.05 -16.74 2.37
C THR A 121 -7.44 -16.52 0.99
N ARG A 122 -6.24 -17.01 0.70
CA ARG A 122 -5.65 -17.07 -0.66
C ARG A 122 -6.40 -18.03 -1.59
N GLY A 123 -7.02 -19.09 -1.06
CA GLY A 123 -8.04 -19.89 -1.78
C GLY A 123 -9.32 -19.10 -2.16
N ARG A 124 -9.40 -17.84 -1.72
CA ARG A 124 -10.43 -16.84 -2.01
C ARG A 124 -9.84 -15.59 -2.66
N ALA A 125 -8.57 -15.61 -3.07
CA ALA A 125 -8.06 -14.66 -4.03
C ALA A 125 -8.80 -14.89 -5.35
N PRO A 126 -9.28 -13.82 -6.03
CA PRO A 126 -9.74 -13.91 -7.41
C PRO A 126 -8.78 -14.76 -8.24
N ASP A 127 -9.30 -15.78 -8.92
CA ASP A 127 -8.51 -16.52 -9.91
C ASP A 127 -7.91 -15.50 -10.89
N PRO A 128 -6.57 -15.37 -10.99
CA PRO A 128 -5.92 -14.35 -11.82
C PRO A 128 -6.41 -14.39 -13.26
N ALA A 129 -6.68 -15.59 -13.79
CA ALA A 129 -7.21 -15.76 -15.14
C ALA A 129 -8.62 -15.17 -15.29
N LEU A 130 -9.45 -15.21 -14.24
CA LEU A 130 -10.76 -14.55 -14.25
C LEU A 130 -10.65 -13.04 -14.14
N VAL A 131 -9.65 -12.54 -13.42
CA VAL A 131 -9.40 -11.09 -13.33
C VAL A 131 -8.92 -10.55 -14.67
N GLU A 132 -7.97 -11.22 -15.31
CA GLU A 132 -7.53 -10.87 -16.66
C GLU A 132 -8.70 -10.94 -17.65
N LEU A 133 -9.49 -12.02 -17.61
CA LEU A 133 -10.65 -12.18 -18.48
C LEU A 133 -11.69 -11.07 -18.28
N VAL A 134 -11.98 -10.63 -17.06
CA VAL A 134 -13.03 -9.63 -16.82
C VAL A 134 -12.64 -8.22 -17.30
N VAL A 135 -11.35 -7.93 -17.42
CA VAL A 135 -10.84 -6.64 -17.94
C VAL A 135 -10.42 -6.69 -19.41
N ASP A 136 -10.36 -7.87 -20.01
CA ASP A 136 -9.99 -8.04 -21.42
C ASP A 136 -11.07 -7.50 -22.37
N ALA A 137 -10.76 -6.40 -23.06
CA ALA A 137 -11.65 -5.77 -24.04
C ALA A 137 -11.94 -6.67 -25.26
N SER A 138 -11.03 -7.59 -25.59
CA SER A 138 -11.14 -8.48 -26.74
C SER A 138 -12.01 -9.71 -26.46
N ALA A 139 -12.19 -10.08 -25.19
CA ALA A 139 -13.05 -11.18 -24.78
C ALA A 139 -14.54 -10.92 -25.10
N GLY A 140 -15.33 -11.98 -25.24
CA GLY A 140 -16.79 -11.86 -25.39
C GLY A 140 -17.44 -11.34 -24.10
N GLU A 141 -18.43 -10.46 -24.22
CA GLU A 141 -19.11 -9.85 -23.07
C GLU A 141 -19.73 -10.89 -22.12
N THR A 142 -20.34 -11.95 -22.66
CA THR A 142 -20.90 -13.05 -21.86
C THR A 142 -19.84 -13.76 -21.00
N ALA A 143 -18.64 -13.99 -21.55
CA ALA A 143 -17.55 -14.61 -20.81
C ALA A 143 -17.05 -13.72 -19.67
N ARG A 144 -16.92 -12.40 -19.94
CA ARG A 144 -16.58 -11.42 -18.90
C ARG A 144 -17.61 -11.35 -17.79
N LEU A 145 -18.89 -11.29 -18.12
CA LEU A 145 -19.96 -11.23 -17.12
C LEU A 145 -20.02 -12.52 -16.28
N HIS A 146 -19.71 -13.67 -16.86
CA HIS A 146 -19.55 -14.91 -16.09
C HIS A 146 -18.34 -14.86 -15.15
N ALA A 147 -17.19 -14.37 -15.60
CA ALA A 147 -16.02 -14.17 -14.77
C ALA A 147 -16.32 -13.22 -13.59
N ALA A 148 -16.94 -12.08 -13.88
CA ALA A 148 -17.41 -11.12 -12.87
C ALA A 148 -18.32 -11.73 -11.80
N LYS A 149 -19.28 -12.57 -12.20
CA LYS A 149 -20.16 -13.29 -11.25
C LYS A 149 -19.36 -14.23 -10.36
N ARG A 150 -18.40 -14.98 -10.92
CA ARG A 150 -17.51 -15.86 -10.14
C ARG A 150 -16.64 -15.08 -9.16
N LEU A 151 -16.19 -13.89 -9.57
CA LEU A 151 -15.43 -12.94 -8.75
C LEU A 151 -16.27 -12.13 -7.75
N ARG A 152 -17.60 -12.28 -7.78
CA ARG A 152 -18.56 -11.61 -6.90
C ARG A 152 -18.38 -10.09 -6.91
N LEU A 153 -18.29 -9.51 -8.12
CA LEU A 153 -18.06 -8.07 -8.29
C LEU A 153 -19.32 -7.20 -8.10
N GLY A 154 -20.50 -7.81 -8.01
CA GLY A 154 -21.77 -7.08 -7.93
C GLY A 154 -22.10 -6.36 -9.24
N ASP A 155 -22.79 -5.22 -9.14
CA ASP A 155 -23.26 -4.45 -10.31
C ASP A 155 -22.25 -3.42 -10.81
N ARG A 156 -21.40 -2.92 -9.91
CA ARG A 156 -20.36 -1.93 -10.22
C ARG A 156 -19.03 -2.34 -9.61
N ALA A 157 -17.97 -2.17 -10.38
CA ALA A 157 -16.60 -2.44 -9.96
C ALA A 157 -15.63 -1.48 -10.65
N ARG A 158 -14.39 -1.41 -10.16
CA ARG A 158 -13.28 -0.72 -10.79
C ARG A 158 -12.09 -1.64 -10.97
N ALA A 159 -11.23 -1.29 -11.92
CA ALA A 159 -9.94 -1.93 -12.09
C ALA A 159 -8.83 -1.04 -11.51
N ILE A 160 -7.76 -1.69 -11.06
CA ILE A 160 -6.55 -1.06 -10.54
C ILE A 160 -5.38 -1.69 -11.31
N ALA A 161 -4.54 -0.85 -11.90
CA ALA A 161 -3.37 -1.26 -12.66
C ALA A 161 -2.10 -1.08 -11.81
N LEU A 162 -1.26 -2.11 -11.77
CA LEU A 162 0.04 -2.11 -11.11
C LEU A 162 1.19 -2.08 -12.14
N PRO A 163 2.42 -1.68 -11.75
CA PRO A 163 3.55 -1.46 -12.67
C PRO A 163 4.07 -2.73 -13.34
N ASP A 164 3.86 -3.89 -12.73
CA ASP A 164 4.23 -5.22 -13.22
C ASP A 164 3.21 -5.82 -14.21
N GLY A 165 2.20 -5.03 -14.58
CA GLY A 165 1.11 -5.47 -15.44
C GLY A 165 -0.01 -6.20 -14.69
N VAL A 166 0.14 -6.44 -13.38
CA VAL A 166 -0.90 -7.04 -12.57
C VAL A 166 -2.11 -6.10 -12.52
N VAL A 167 -3.29 -6.70 -12.61
CA VAL A 167 -4.57 -6.03 -12.49
C VAL A 167 -5.30 -6.55 -11.26
N LEU A 168 -5.84 -5.61 -10.47
CA LEU A 168 -6.76 -5.92 -9.40
C LEU A 168 -8.15 -5.40 -9.77
N VAL A 169 -9.18 -6.06 -9.25
CA VAL A 169 -10.57 -5.60 -9.39
C VAL A 169 -11.21 -5.45 -8.03
N GLU A 170 -11.99 -4.39 -7.89
CA GLU A 170 -12.62 -4.02 -6.64
C GLU A 170 -14.10 -3.69 -6.87
N PRO A 171 -15.04 -4.37 -6.19
CA PRO A 171 -16.46 -4.04 -6.27
C PRO A 171 -16.74 -2.71 -5.56
N HIS A 172 -17.85 -2.08 -5.92
CA HIS A 172 -18.29 -0.88 -5.23
C HIS A 172 -18.77 -1.19 -3.80
N GLY A 173 -18.31 -0.40 -2.83
CA GLY A 173 -18.71 -0.53 -1.42
C GLY A 173 -17.88 -1.50 -0.58
N GLU A 174 -16.96 -2.27 -1.17
CA GLU A 174 -15.98 -3.08 -0.42
C GLU A 174 -14.56 -2.67 -0.82
N ALA A 175 -13.78 -2.16 0.14
CA ALA A 175 -12.36 -1.93 -0.07
C ALA A 175 -11.63 -3.27 0.03
N ARG A 176 -11.35 -3.90 -1.12
CA ARG A 176 -10.69 -5.22 -1.17
C ARG A 176 -9.16 -5.10 -1.14
N HIS A 177 -8.63 -3.95 -1.56
CA HIS A 177 -7.18 -3.77 -1.76
C HIS A 177 -6.69 -2.48 -1.06
N PRO A 178 -6.07 -2.59 0.12
CA PRO A 178 -5.36 -1.46 0.73
C PRO A 178 -4.10 -1.17 -0.09
N LEU A 179 -4.11 -0.09 -0.86
CA LEU A 179 -3.01 0.22 -1.80
C LEU A 179 -1.73 0.75 -1.12
N GLY A 180 -1.81 1.17 0.15
CA GLY A 180 -0.64 1.54 0.96
C GLY A 180 0.36 2.45 0.22
N SER A 181 1.62 1.99 0.15
CA SER A 181 2.74 2.63 -0.56
C SER A 181 2.98 2.09 -1.98
N VAL A 182 2.09 1.23 -2.50
CA VAL A 182 2.25 0.63 -3.83
C VAL A 182 1.95 1.66 -4.91
N ARG A 183 2.79 1.69 -5.94
CA ARG A 183 2.55 2.51 -7.14
C ARG A 183 1.36 1.93 -7.92
N ALA A 184 0.27 2.68 -8.05
CA ALA A 184 -0.96 2.17 -8.67
C ALA A 184 -1.75 3.24 -9.43
N GLY A 185 -2.35 2.83 -10.55
CA GLY A 185 -3.36 3.59 -11.25
C GLY A 185 -4.75 3.02 -10.96
N VAL A 186 -5.70 3.87 -10.61
CA VAL A 186 -7.05 3.44 -10.19
C VAL A 186 -8.07 3.96 -11.18
N GLY A 187 -8.81 3.05 -11.81
CA GLY A 187 -9.92 3.37 -12.70
C GLY A 187 -11.19 3.76 -11.94
N PRO A 188 -12.17 4.38 -12.62
CA PRO A 188 -13.44 4.73 -12.00
C PRO A 188 -14.31 3.49 -11.73
N PHE A 189 -15.24 3.60 -10.77
CA PHE A 189 -16.31 2.61 -10.59
C PHE A 189 -17.31 2.67 -11.75
N VAL A 190 -17.40 1.58 -12.51
CA VAL A 190 -18.25 1.45 -13.68
C VAL A 190 -19.18 0.25 -13.55
N PRO A 191 -20.28 0.16 -14.32
CA PRO A 191 -21.01 -1.10 -14.47
C PRO A 191 -20.06 -2.22 -14.88
N VAL A 192 -20.23 -3.43 -14.33
CA VAL A 192 -19.22 -4.49 -14.48
C VAL A 192 -18.94 -4.87 -15.95
N GLY A 193 -19.92 -4.78 -16.84
CA GLY A 193 -19.70 -4.99 -18.29
C GLY A 193 -18.72 -4.00 -18.94
N ARG A 194 -18.44 -2.87 -18.27
CA ARG A 194 -17.53 -1.79 -18.71
C ARG A 194 -16.17 -1.83 -18.01
N LEU A 195 -15.86 -2.88 -17.23
CA LEU A 195 -14.56 -3.02 -16.56
C LEU A 195 -13.34 -2.88 -17.49
N PRO A 196 -13.35 -3.34 -18.76
CA PRO A 196 -12.24 -3.07 -19.67
C PRO A 196 -11.93 -1.58 -19.85
N LYS A 197 -12.96 -0.72 -19.83
CA LYS A 197 -12.76 0.73 -19.89
C LYS A 197 -12.15 1.27 -18.58
N SER A 198 -12.62 0.80 -17.43
CA SER A 198 -12.03 1.15 -16.13
C SER A 198 -10.56 0.73 -16.06
N TYR A 199 -10.20 -0.42 -16.63
CA TYR A 199 -8.81 -0.88 -16.70
C TYR A 199 -7.95 -0.03 -17.63
N ALA A 200 -8.45 0.32 -18.82
CA ALA A 200 -7.75 1.26 -19.71
C ALA A 200 -7.50 2.61 -19.01
N ASP A 201 -8.50 3.14 -18.31
CA ASP A 201 -8.39 4.38 -17.54
C ASP A 201 -7.41 4.23 -16.36
N ALA A 202 -7.39 3.09 -15.68
CA ALA A 202 -6.43 2.76 -14.64
C ALA A 202 -4.99 2.77 -15.16
N LYS A 203 -4.74 2.21 -16.36
CA LYS A 203 -3.42 2.26 -16.99
C LYS A 203 -2.99 3.68 -17.31
N VAL A 204 -3.90 4.54 -17.80
CA VAL A 204 -3.61 5.97 -18.00
C VAL A 204 -3.25 6.65 -16.68
N ALA A 205 -4.00 6.39 -15.62
CA ALA A 205 -3.71 6.93 -14.29
C ALA A 205 -2.36 6.46 -13.75
N LEU A 206 -2.01 5.19 -13.96
CA LEU A 206 -0.73 4.62 -13.54
C LEU A 206 0.45 5.38 -14.13
N ARG A 207 0.35 5.93 -15.35
CA ARG A 207 1.43 6.72 -15.97
C ARG A 207 1.76 8.00 -15.20
N PHE A 208 0.82 8.53 -14.42
CA PHE A 208 1.05 9.69 -13.57
C PHE A 208 1.54 9.33 -12.16
N ALA A 209 1.52 8.04 -11.80
CA ALA A 209 2.04 7.56 -10.54
C ALA A 209 3.58 7.51 -10.59
N ASP A 210 4.24 7.84 -9.48
CA ASP A 210 5.71 7.94 -9.40
C ASP A 210 6.19 7.51 -8.01
N ASP A 211 7.35 6.85 -7.96
CA ASP A 211 7.95 6.35 -6.71
C ASP A 211 8.78 7.40 -5.97
N VAL A 212 9.18 8.48 -6.64
CA VAL A 212 10.15 9.47 -6.17
C VAL A 212 9.53 10.86 -6.03
N LEU A 213 9.00 11.44 -7.11
CA LEU A 213 8.50 12.81 -7.20
C LEU A 213 7.08 12.85 -7.76
N GLY A 214 6.14 12.31 -6.99
CA GLY A 214 4.72 12.35 -7.31
C GLY A 214 3.86 11.50 -6.38
N PRO A 215 2.54 11.48 -6.61
CA PRO A 215 1.64 10.55 -5.94
C PRO A 215 1.97 9.11 -6.35
N ARG A 216 2.02 8.19 -5.38
CA ARG A 216 2.15 6.75 -5.64
C ARG A 216 0.86 6.13 -6.16
N VAL A 217 -0.29 6.63 -5.71
CA VAL A 217 -1.60 6.18 -6.17
C VAL A 217 -2.30 7.33 -6.87
N VAL A 218 -2.72 7.11 -8.12
CA VAL A 218 -3.46 8.11 -8.91
C VAL A 218 -4.80 7.55 -9.32
N ARG A 219 -5.86 8.32 -9.08
CA ARG A 219 -7.21 7.96 -9.53
C ARG A 219 -7.57 8.70 -10.81
N PHE A 220 -8.12 7.98 -11.77
CA PHE A 220 -8.43 8.53 -13.09
C PHE A 220 -9.51 9.62 -13.04
N ASP A 221 -10.49 9.49 -12.14
CA ASP A 221 -11.56 10.48 -11.92
C ASP A 221 -11.03 11.81 -11.36
N GLU A 222 -9.89 11.80 -10.68
CA GLU A 222 -9.23 12.99 -10.16
C GLU A 222 -8.33 13.71 -11.19
N LEU A 223 -8.04 13.08 -12.35
CA LEU A 223 -7.13 13.65 -13.35
C LEU A 223 -7.71 14.85 -14.12
N GLY A 224 -9.03 14.89 -14.30
CA GLY A 224 -9.69 15.92 -15.10
C GLY A 224 -9.04 16.09 -16.49
N GLY A 225 -8.60 17.32 -16.82
CA GLY A 225 -7.97 17.63 -18.10
C GLY A 225 -6.65 16.91 -18.37
N LEU A 226 -5.94 16.44 -17.33
CA LEU A 226 -4.70 15.67 -17.50
C LEU A 226 -4.94 14.33 -18.22
N ALA A 227 -6.14 13.75 -18.12
CA ALA A 227 -6.48 12.54 -18.87
C ALA A 227 -6.47 12.79 -20.39
N ALA A 228 -6.94 13.95 -20.85
CA ALA A 228 -6.89 14.33 -22.26
C ALA A 228 -5.45 14.58 -22.74
N VAL A 229 -4.62 15.18 -21.87
CA VAL A 229 -3.19 15.36 -22.14
C VAL A 229 -2.48 14.00 -22.28
N ALA A 230 -2.77 13.04 -21.41
CA ALA A 230 -2.19 11.71 -21.48
C ALA A 230 -2.55 10.97 -22.78
N ALA A 231 -3.79 11.10 -23.24
CA ALA A 231 -4.25 10.54 -24.51
C ALA A 231 -3.55 11.17 -25.74
N ALA A 232 -3.15 12.44 -25.65
CA ALA A 232 -2.40 13.12 -26.70
C ALA A 232 -0.91 12.75 -26.73
N ILE A 233 -0.37 12.20 -25.65
CA ILE A 233 1.05 11.87 -25.49
C ILE A 233 1.19 10.35 -25.51
N GLY A 234 1.29 9.82 -26.73
CA GLY A 234 1.50 8.40 -26.97
C GLY A 234 2.97 7.96 -26.85
N PRO A 235 3.23 6.65 -27.01
CA PRO A 235 4.58 6.10 -27.10
C PRO A 235 5.36 6.79 -28.22
N GLY A 236 6.52 7.36 -27.90
CA GLY A 236 7.39 8.04 -28.87
C GLY A 236 7.07 9.52 -29.11
N ALA A 237 6.13 10.12 -28.38
CA ALA A 237 5.97 11.58 -28.38
C ALA A 237 7.27 12.25 -27.89
N ALA A 238 7.71 13.29 -28.60
CA ALA A 238 8.89 14.04 -28.20
C ALA A 238 8.60 14.88 -26.95
N PRO A 239 9.49 14.87 -25.93
CA PRO A 239 9.30 15.68 -24.74
C PRO A 239 9.32 17.17 -25.11
N SER A 240 8.43 17.94 -24.48
CA SER A 240 8.44 19.39 -24.65
C SER A 240 9.73 20.00 -24.08
N PRO A 241 10.13 21.21 -24.50
CA PRO A 241 11.30 21.89 -23.95
C PRO A 241 11.30 21.95 -22.42
N ASP A 242 10.13 22.16 -21.81
CA ASP A 242 9.96 22.20 -20.35
C ASP A 242 10.30 20.86 -19.69
N VAL A 243 9.88 19.74 -20.30
CA VAL A 243 10.20 18.39 -19.81
C VAL A 243 11.69 18.11 -19.93
N VAL A 244 12.31 18.52 -21.05
CA VAL A 244 13.76 18.38 -21.26
C VAL A 244 14.53 19.19 -20.22
N THR A 245 14.15 20.44 -19.99
CA THR A 245 14.78 21.31 -18.99
C THR A 245 14.64 20.74 -17.59
N VAL A 246 13.43 20.37 -17.16
CA VAL A 246 13.21 19.74 -15.84
C VAL A 246 13.99 18.43 -15.72
N GLY A 247 14.03 17.61 -16.78
CA GLY A 247 14.79 16.36 -16.78
C GLY A 247 16.30 16.52 -16.63
N GLY A 248 16.86 17.67 -17.00
CA GLY A 248 18.29 17.97 -16.86
C GLY A 248 18.69 18.63 -15.54
N LEU A 249 17.73 18.92 -14.64
CA LEU A 249 18.03 19.56 -13.37
C LEU A 249 18.70 18.61 -12.38
N PRO A 250 19.60 19.11 -11.50
CA PRO A 250 20.17 18.31 -10.42
C PRO A 250 19.07 17.92 -9.41
N ALA A 251 19.26 16.78 -8.74
CA ALA A 251 18.27 16.19 -7.82
C ALA A 251 17.76 17.18 -6.75
N TRP A 252 18.66 17.95 -6.12
CA TRP A 252 18.28 18.95 -5.12
C TRP A 252 17.34 20.03 -5.66
N ALA A 253 17.49 20.40 -6.95
CA ALA A 253 16.66 21.42 -7.59
C ALA A 253 15.29 20.83 -7.92
N LEU A 254 15.24 19.60 -8.41
CA LEU A 254 13.98 18.87 -8.63
C LEU A 254 13.16 18.70 -7.35
N GLU A 255 13.80 18.27 -6.26
CA GLU A 255 13.19 18.15 -4.94
C GLU A 255 12.65 19.50 -4.44
N THR A 256 13.46 20.56 -4.57
CA THR A 256 13.06 21.92 -4.16
C THR A 256 11.85 22.42 -4.95
N LEU A 257 11.89 22.31 -6.28
CA LEU A 257 10.82 22.75 -7.17
C LEU A 257 9.55 21.92 -6.95
N HIS A 258 9.68 20.60 -6.78
CA HIS A 258 8.55 19.72 -6.49
C HIS A 258 7.89 20.09 -5.15
N ALA A 259 8.67 20.24 -4.08
CA ALA A 259 8.13 20.62 -2.77
C ALA A 259 7.43 21.98 -2.81
N VAL A 260 8.01 22.97 -3.50
CA VAL A 260 7.40 24.30 -3.66
C VAL A 260 6.07 24.20 -4.42
N VAL A 261 6.00 23.37 -5.48
CA VAL A 261 4.82 23.29 -6.36
C VAL A 261 3.67 22.46 -5.79
N THR A 262 3.95 21.56 -4.85
CA THR A 262 2.96 20.74 -4.15
C THR A 262 2.52 21.34 -2.81
N SER A 263 3.32 22.25 -2.23
CA SER A 263 2.99 22.91 -0.95
C SER A 263 2.17 24.18 -1.13
N THR A 264 1.26 24.46 -0.20
CA THR A 264 0.45 25.69 -0.21
C THR A 264 1.24 26.96 0.12
N SER A 265 2.45 26.83 0.68
CA SER A 265 3.34 27.95 0.98
C SER A 265 4.81 27.54 0.96
N LEU A 266 5.71 28.52 0.82
CA LEU A 266 7.16 28.29 0.95
C LEU A 266 7.54 27.82 2.36
N ARG A 267 6.80 28.20 3.40
CA ARG A 267 7.07 27.74 4.76
C ARG A 267 6.79 26.24 4.88
N THR A 268 5.65 25.79 4.35
CA THR A 268 5.28 24.37 4.29
C THR A 268 6.30 23.57 3.49
N ALA A 269 6.72 24.08 2.32
CA ALA A 269 7.77 23.43 1.52
C ALA A 269 9.10 23.31 2.27
N ALA A 270 9.49 24.34 3.04
CA ALA A 270 10.73 24.33 3.82
C ALA A 270 10.67 23.25 4.91
N THR A 271 9.54 23.15 5.62
CA THR A 271 9.31 22.10 6.62
C THR A 271 9.36 20.71 6.02
N HIS A 272 8.72 20.49 4.86
CA HIS A 272 8.74 19.20 4.15
C HIS A 272 10.16 18.77 3.77
N LEU A 273 11.02 19.72 3.41
CA LEU A 273 12.43 19.46 3.08
C LEU A 273 13.36 19.55 4.29
N THR A 274 12.84 19.77 5.51
CA THR A 274 13.64 20.00 6.73
C THR A 274 14.66 21.13 6.61
N LEU A 275 14.31 22.19 5.89
CA LEU A 275 15.17 23.38 5.66
C LEU A 275 14.67 24.59 6.45
N HIS A 276 15.60 25.50 6.76
CA HIS A 276 15.22 26.83 7.20
C HIS A 276 14.59 27.61 6.02
N HIS A 277 13.63 28.49 6.32
CA HIS A 277 12.90 29.24 5.29
C HIS A 277 13.83 30.06 4.37
N SER A 278 14.84 30.74 4.93
CA SER A 278 15.83 31.49 4.15
C SER A 278 16.62 30.58 3.20
N THR A 279 17.02 29.40 3.67
CA THR A 279 17.73 28.42 2.85
C THR A 279 16.87 27.90 1.70
N LEU A 280 15.57 27.68 1.93
CA LEU A 280 14.65 27.32 0.84
C LEU A 280 14.56 28.44 -0.20
N VAL A 281 14.42 29.69 0.24
CA VAL A 281 14.32 30.84 -0.68
C VAL A 281 15.58 30.97 -1.53
N ASP A 282 16.77 30.80 -0.93
CA ASP A 282 18.04 30.82 -1.67
C ASP A 282 18.16 29.65 -2.66
N ARG A 283 17.77 28.43 -2.24
CA ARG A 283 17.74 27.25 -3.11
C ARG A 283 16.75 27.44 -4.26
N LEU A 284 15.58 27.99 -4.00
CA LEU A 284 14.56 28.26 -5.01
C LEU A 284 15.07 29.24 -6.05
N THR A 285 15.70 30.34 -5.64
CA THR A 285 16.30 31.32 -6.56
C THR A 285 17.34 30.67 -7.47
N ARG A 286 18.20 29.80 -6.93
CA ARG A 286 19.17 29.04 -7.74
C ARG A 286 18.49 28.03 -8.67
N ALA A 287 17.44 27.37 -8.20
CA ALA A 287 16.68 26.43 -9.02
C ALA A 287 15.98 27.15 -10.19
N GLU A 288 15.41 28.33 -9.96
CA GLU A 288 14.79 29.17 -11.01
C GLU A 288 15.82 29.64 -12.05
N GLN A 289 17.05 29.94 -11.65
CA GLN A 289 18.14 30.27 -12.59
C GLN A 289 18.49 29.09 -13.51
N LEU A 290 18.50 27.88 -12.98
CA LEU A 290 18.72 26.66 -13.78
C LEU A 290 17.51 26.31 -14.64
N LEU A 291 16.30 26.53 -14.12
CA LEU A 291 15.03 26.26 -14.78
C LEU A 291 14.76 27.24 -15.93
N GLY A 292 15.19 28.50 -15.79
CA GLY A 292 15.01 29.55 -16.78
C GLY A 292 13.66 30.28 -16.71
N TRP A 293 12.84 30.04 -15.67
CA TRP A 293 11.63 30.83 -15.38
C TRP A 293 11.33 30.89 -13.88
N GLU A 294 10.58 31.91 -13.46
CA GLU A 294 10.14 32.08 -12.08
C GLU A 294 8.92 31.20 -11.76
N VAL A 295 8.90 30.56 -10.59
CA VAL A 295 7.83 29.63 -10.18
C VAL A 295 7.01 30.14 -8.99
N ARG A 296 7.33 31.33 -8.45
CA ARG A 296 6.57 31.97 -7.37
C ARG A 296 5.20 32.47 -7.84
N GLY A 297 5.11 32.92 -9.09
CA GLY A 297 3.87 33.37 -9.71
C GLY A 297 2.97 32.20 -10.14
N PRO A 298 1.64 32.41 -10.25
CA PRO A 298 0.69 31.36 -10.58
C PRO A 298 0.95 30.71 -11.95
N GLU A 299 1.35 31.49 -12.95
CA GLU A 299 1.63 30.99 -14.31
C GLU A 299 2.85 30.07 -14.34
N GLY A 300 3.97 30.51 -13.77
CA GLY A 300 5.20 29.72 -13.71
C GLY A 300 5.06 28.48 -12.83
N ARG A 301 4.26 28.57 -11.77
CA ARG A 301 3.88 27.43 -10.93
C ARG A 301 3.07 26.41 -11.72
N PHE A 302 2.02 26.83 -12.42
CA PHE A 302 1.21 25.93 -13.26
C PHE A 302 2.05 25.26 -14.36
N ARG A 303 2.90 26.04 -15.05
CA ARG A 303 3.83 25.52 -16.05
C ARG A 303 4.73 24.43 -15.49
N LEU A 304 5.28 24.64 -14.29
CA LEU A 304 6.10 23.63 -13.60
C LEU A 304 5.29 22.39 -13.20
N GLN A 305 4.06 22.55 -12.68
CA GLN A 305 3.18 21.41 -12.36
C GLN A 305 2.92 20.56 -13.61
N LEU A 306 2.61 21.20 -14.72
CA LEU A 306 2.39 20.53 -16.00
C LEU A 306 3.67 19.84 -16.46
N ALA A 307 4.84 20.49 -16.40
CA ALA A 307 6.12 19.89 -16.76
C ALA A 307 6.41 18.61 -15.95
N PHE A 308 6.13 18.60 -14.64
CA PHE A 308 6.25 17.39 -13.82
C PHE A 308 5.27 16.28 -14.23
N ALA A 309 4.01 16.64 -14.53
CA ALA A 309 3.02 15.67 -14.99
C ALA A 309 3.42 15.06 -16.35
N LEU A 310 3.88 15.89 -17.29
CA LEU A 310 4.37 15.47 -18.59
C LEU A 310 5.63 14.61 -18.47
N ARG A 311 6.56 14.95 -17.57
CA ARG A 311 7.75 14.14 -17.29
C ARG A 311 7.37 12.72 -16.86
N ARG A 312 6.37 12.57 -15.99
CA ARG A 312 5.86 11.24 -15.57
C ARG A 312 5.28 10.45 -16.74
N LEU A 313 4.50 11.09 -17.62
CA LEU A 313 3.96 10.44 -18.82
C LEU A 313 5.03 9.90 -19.78
N HIS A 314 6.20 10.56 -19.85
CA HIS A 314 7.33 10.10 -20.67
C HIS A 314 8.16 9.02 -19.95
N ALA A 315 8.25 9.07 -18.62
CA ALA A 315 8.93 8.04 -17.83
C ALA A 315 8.13 6.73 -17.76
N HIS A 316 6.81 6.80 -17.93
CA HIS A 316 5.88 5.69 -17.80
C HIS A 316 4.95 5.61 -19.03
N PRO A 317 5.41 4.99 -20.14
CA PRO A 317 4.56 4.72 -21.29
C PRO A 317 3.47 3.67 -20.99
N GLU A 318 2.45 3.58 -21.85
CA GLU A 318 1.36 2.59 -21.78
C GLU A 318 1.78 1.16 -22.10
#